data_AF-A0A9D8SLY2-F1
#
_entry.id   AF-A0A9D8SLY2-F1
#
_cell.length_a   1.000
_cell.length_b   1.000
_cell.length_c   1.000
_cell.angle_alpha   90.00
_cell.angle_beta   90.00
_cell.angle_gamma   90.00
#
_symmetry.space_group_name_H-M   'P 1'
#
loop_
_entity.id
_entity.type
_entity.pdbx_description
1 polymer ?
#
loop_
_entity_poly.entity_id
_entity_poly.type
_entity_poly.pdbx_seq_one_letter_code
_entity_poly.pdbx_strand_id
1 'polypeptide(L)'
;MKKIPSRFVDPFSSTFPIPQTHMNRPVFRFAMSRFLLTAFILFLFASSVLSQDRTLFEREICLAAEYIAENTAPNGRLAYERHFTVRMDPVRYNILRHAGTIYAVHLYEQEHPEDQTLRAVRLRLSEYLMAHHLREINGGMYTIASKPEEESLPEPQAKLGAGGLALIGLSSLAAEGKADLAVLRGLGEFILFMQKEDGSFHSKYLYSTQDFDPQFHSLYYPGEAALGLLCLHDADPQEKWLLSAKRALLYLADLRKDQDPVREFDHWAMLATEKLLAKPENSVTPEEKARLVFHARQMAEMILPTQIRKPGSPADGSMGGNIRPCSNGTKMEGLAAIWQILHEEDPKYADVILDALERLGKFLAKAQIQEGPLRGGIPASADWRKPRKKPSRKEIVRIDNVQHIMSGWINYQKIAEQTKK
;
A
#
# COMPACT_ATOMS: atom_id res chain seq x y z
N MET A 1 86.78 -15.89 3.37
CA MET A 1 86.62 -16.85 4.50
C MET A 1 85.92 -18.09 3.95
N LYS A 2 86.41 -19.32 4.17
CA LYS A 2 85.91 -20.33 5.16
C LYS A 2 84.38 -20.44 5.22
N LYS A 3 83.71 -21.62 5.14
CA LYS A 3 84.08 -23.01 4.73
C LYS A 3 82.77 -23.81 4.47
N ILE A 4 82.83 -25.03 3.92
CA ILE A 4 81.68 -25.93 3.56
C ILE A 4 81.91 -27.35 4.21
N PRO A 5 81.13 -28.45 3.95
CA PRO A 5 79.68 -28.72 4.01
C PRO A 5 79.30 -30.06 4.76
N SER A 6 78.01 -30.45 4.80
CA SER A 6 77.51 -31.86 4.88
C SER A 6 76.03 -31.91 4.41
N ARG A 7 75.50 -32.79 3.54
CA ARG A 7 75.52 -34.28 3.39
C ARG A 7 74.87 -35.03 4.57
N PHE A 8 74.17 -36.18 4.47
CA PHE A 8 73.78 -37.16 3.42
C PHE A 8 72.27 -37.58 3.64
N VAL A 9 71.58 -38.58 3.05
CA VAL A 9 71.86 -39.74 2.14
C VAL A 9 70.63 -40.03 1.22
N ASP A 10 70.79 -40.93 0.23
CA ASP A 10 69.80 -41.57 -0.68
C ASP A 10 70.44 -42.92 -1.15
N PRO A 11 69.77 -44.11 -1.33
CA PRO A 11 68.75 -44.41 -2.37
C PRO A 11 67.76 -45.60 -2.06
N PHE A 12 67.33 -46.35 -3.11
CA PHE A 12 66.53 -47.62 -3.20
C PHE A 12 64.99 -47.49 -3.24
N SER A 13 64.18 -47.94 -4.22
CA SER A 13 64.23 -48.89 -5.38
C SER A 13 63.76 -50.35 -5.16
N SER A 14 62.63 -50.76 -5.77
CA SER A 14 62.35 -52.12 -6.34
C SER A 14 60.88 -52.25 -6.81
N THR A 15 60.49 -53.37 -7.43
CA THR A 15 59.25 -53.55 -8.24
C THR A 15 58.59 -54.93 -8.09
N PHE A 16 57.28 -55.03 -8.44
CA PHE A 16 56.45 -56.26 -8.63
C PHE A 16 56.01 -57.03 -7.36
N PRO A 17 54.98 -57.93 -7.42
CA PRO A 17 53.81 -58.03 -8.34
C PRO A 17 52.45 -58.21 -7.61
N ILE A 18 51.37 -58.37 -8.38
CA ILE A 18 50.01 -58.74 -7.94
C ILE A 18 49.89 -60.26 -7.69
N PRO A 19 49.07 -60.70 -6.71
CA PRO A 19 48.35 -61.97 -6.78
C PRO A 19 46.82 -61.79 -6.75
N GLN A 20 46.10 -62.55 -7.59
CA GLN A 20 44.64 -62.71 -7.49
C GLN A 20 44.29 -63.89 -6.58
N THR A 21 43.23 -63.77 -5.78
CA THR A 21 42.49 -64.93 -5.25
C THR A 21 40.98 -64.67 -5.26
N HIS A 22 40.21 -65.58 -5.87
CA HIS A 22 38.75 -65.59 -5.77
C HIS A 22 38.31 -66.35 -4.50
N MET A 23 37.29 -65.85 -3.80
CA MET A 23 36.35 -66.69 -3.04
C MET A 23 34.92 -66.11 -3.09
N ASN A 24 33.94 -66.92 -2.69
CA ASN A 24 32.56 -66.83 -3.18
C ASN A 24 31.59 -65.96 -2.35
N ARG A 25 30.44 -65.68 -2.98
CA ARG A 25 29.26 -64.97 -2.45
C ARG A 25 28.72 -65.62 -1.15
N PRO A 26 27.94 -64.86 -0.36
CA PRO A 26 26.49 -65.01 -0.53
C PRO A 26 25.74 -63.70 -0.84
N VAL A 27 24.51 -63.82 -1.33
CA VAL A 27 23.65 -62.68 -1.70
C VAL A 27 22.80 -62.24 -0.51
N PHE A 28 22.99 -61.02 -0.03
CA PHE A 28 22.02 -60.35 0.86
C PHE A 28 21.20 -59.31 0.09
N ARG A 29 19.91 -59.60 -0.11
CA ARG A 29 18.92 -58.63 -0.62
C ARG A 29 18.59 -57.61 0.47
N PHE A 30 19.25 -56.46 0.48
CA PHE A 30 18.88 -55.38 1.40
C PHE A 30 17.68 -54.58 0.88
N ALA A 31 16.63 -54.49 1.70
CA ALA A 31 15.36 -53.84 1.35
C ALA A 31 15.43 -52.30 1.52
N MET A 32 16.35 -51.64 0.79
CA MET A 32 16.65 -50.20 0.96
C MET A 32 16.08 -49.29 -0.14
N SER A 33 15.01 -49.74 -0.82
CA SER A 33 14.40 -49.00 -1.94
C SER A 33 13.16 -48.16 -1.54
N ARG A 34 12.41 -48.53 -0.49
CA ARG A 34 11.19 -47.79 -0.11
C ARG A 34 11.46 -46.57 0.77
N PHE A 35 12.26 -46.69 1.84
CA PHE A 35 12.40 -45.58 2.81
C PHE A 35 13.01 -44.31 2.20
N LEU A 36 14.05 -44.45 1.36
CA LEU A 36 14.62 -43.32 0.63
C LEU A 36 13.66 -42.73 -0.41
N LEU A 37 12.85 -43.56 -1.07
CA LEU A 37 11.85 -43.07 -2.03
C LEU A 37 10.71 -42.33 -1.32
N THR A 38 10.21 -42.83 -0.19
CA THR A 38 9.20 -42.13 0.62
C THR A 38 9.77 -40.82 1.19
N ALA A 39 11.02 -40.80 1.64
CA ALA A 39 11.68 -39.59 2.12
C ALA A 39 11.89 -38.56 0.99
N PHE A 40 12.30 -38.99 -0.20
CA PHE A 40 12.48 -38.11 -1.36
C PHE A 40 11.14 -37.59 -1.91
N ILE A 41 10.09 -38.43 -1.91
CA ILE A 41 8.72 -38.02 -2.25
C ILE A 41 8.17 -37.06 -1.19
N LEU A 42 8.39 -37.29 0.11
CA LEU A 42 8.02 -36.35 1.17
C LEU A 42 8.81 -35.04 1.08
N PHE A 43 10.08 -35.06 0.69
CA PHE A 43 10.87 -33.85 0.48
C PHE A 43 10.41 -33.09 -0.77
N LEU A 44 10.02 -33.79 -1.85
CA LEU A 44 9.42 -33.18 -3.04
C LEU A 44 8.01 -32.65 -2.79
N PHE A 45 7.19 -33.33 -1.98
CA PHE A 45 5.87 -32.83 -1.57
C PHE A 45 5.98 -31.66 -0.57
N ALA A 46 6.92 -31.70 0.37
CA ALA A 46 7.24 -30.56 1.21
C ALA A 46 7.72 -29.38 0.34
N SER A 47 8.61 -29.63 -0.62
CA SER A 47 9.10 -28.60 -1.56
C SER A 47 8.00 -28.06 -2.48
N SER A 48 7.04 -28.89 -2.93
CA SER A 48 5.93 -28.44 -3.79
C SER A 48 4.82 -27.72 -3.02
N VAL A 49 4.63 -28.04 -1.73
CA VAL A 49 3.76 -27.28 -0.82
C VAL A 49 4.43 -25.96 -0.42
N LEU A 50 5.74 -25.97 -0.18
CA LEU A 50 6.54 -24.76 0.08
C LEU A 50 6.78 -23.91 -1.18
N SER A 51 6.57 -24.43 -2.39
CA SER A 51 6.60 -23.66 -3.64
C SER A 51 5.26 -23.03 -4.02
N GLN A 52 4.23 -23.15 -3.19
CA GLN A 52 2.88 -22.63 -3.50
C GLN A 52 2.71 -21.13 -3.17
N ASP A 53 3.76 -20.49 -2.65
CA ASP A 53 3.62 -19.28 -1.81
C ASP A 53 4.51 -18.10 -2.24
N ARG A 54 4.33 -17.66 -3.49
CA ARG A 54 4.79 -16.33 -3.98
C ARG A 54 3.66 -15.28 -4.05
N THR A 55 2.41 -15.70 -4.08
CA THR A 55 1.36 -14.98 -4.83
C THR A 55 -0.02 -14.98 -4.14
N LEU A 56 -0.07 -14.90 -2.80
CA LEU A 56 -1.36 -14.71 -2.12
C LEU A 56 -1.94 -13.34 -2.51
N PHE A 57 -3.20 -13.34 -2.97
CA PHE A 57 -3.93 -12.20 -3.57
C PHE A 57 -3.43 -11.69 -4.93
N GLU A 58 -2.44 -12.33 -5.55
CA GLU A 58 -1.91 -11.94 -6.87
C GLU A 58 -3.01 -11.79 -7.92
N ARG A 59 -3.83 -12.83 -8.05
CA ARG A 59 -4.94 -12.86 -9.00
C ARG A 59 -5.97 -11.78 -8.68
N GLU A 60 -6.25 -11.55 -7.40
CA GLU A 60 -7.14 -10.48 -6.95
C GLU A 60 -6.58 -9.08 -7.25
N ILE A 61 -5.26 -8.88 -7.19
CA ILE A 61 -4.56 -7.64 -7.56
C ILE A 61 -4.62 -7.40 -9.07
N CYS A 62 -4.25 -8.38 -9.90
CA CYS A 62 -4.34 -8.27 -11.36
C CYS A 62 -5.77 -7.96 -11.82
N LEU A 63 -6.78 -8.62 -11.24
CA LEU A 63 -8.19 -8.32 -11.53
C LEU A 63 -8.56 -6.89 -11.12
N ALA A 64 -8.06 -6.39 -9.98
CA ALA A 64 -8.30 -5.00 -9.57
C ALA A 64 -7.64 -3.98 -10.52
N ALA A 65 -6.44 -4.29 -11.03
CA ALA A 65 -5.74 -3.50 -12.03
C ALA A 65 -6.48 -3.46 -13.38
N GLU A 66 -6.92 -4.63 -13.89
CA GLU A 66 -7.82 -4.74 -15.06
C GLU A 66 -9.05 -3.83 -14.89
N TYR A 67 -9.71 -3.89 -13.72
CA TYR A 67 -10.90 -3.08 -13.46
C TYR A 67 -10.61 -1.58 -13.51
N ILE A 68 -9.49 -1.11 -12.93
CA ILE A 68 -9.11 0.30 -12.99
C ILE A 68 -8.83 0.72 -14.44
N ALA A 69 -8.18 -0.12 -15.24
CA ALA A 69 -7.94 0.13 -16.66
C ALA A 69 -9.23 0.21 -17.48
N GLU A 70 -10.14 -0.77 -17.35
CA GLU A 70 -11.46 -0.77 -18.02
C GLU A 70 -12.37 0.39 -17.59
N ASN A 71 -12.15 0.97 -16.41
CA ASN A 71 -12.93 2.09 -15.88
C ASN A 71 -12.24 3.45 -16.04
N THR A 72 -11.11 3.53 -16.74
CA THR A 72 -10.44 4.79 -17.09
C THR A 72 -10.63 5.12 -18.57
N ALA A 73 -11.44 6.15 -18.85
CA ALA A 73 -11.77 6.58 -20.20
C ALA A 73 -10.53 7.03 -21.03
N PRO A 74 -10.65 7.13 -22.37
CA PRO A 74 -9.55 7.60 -23.23
C PRO A 74 -9.08 9.03 -22.94
N ASN A 75 -9.88 9.87 -22.28
CA ASN A 75 -9.47 11.19 -21.80
C ASN A 75 -8.97 11.20 -20.34
N GLY A 76 -8.78 10.02 -19.73
CA GLY A 76 -8.35 9.88 -18.34
C GLY A 76 -9.43 10.02 -17.27
N ARG A 77 -10.69 10.36 -17.60
CA ARG A 77 -11.75 10.42 -16.58
C ARG A 77 -12.14 9.02 -16.11
N LEU A 78 -12.31 8.84 -14.80
CA LEU A 78 -12.79 7.59 -14.22
C LEU A 78 -14.31 7.44 -14.32
N ALA A 79 -14.78 6.20 -14.44
CA ALA A 79 -16.13 5.81 -14.07
C ALA A 79 -16.20 5.62 -12.55
N TYR A 80 -16.34 6.72 -11.80
CA TYR A 80 -16.26 6.75 -10.33
C TYR A 80 -17.21 5.77 -9.62
N GLU A 81 -18.43 5.60 -10.13
CA GLU A 81 -19.46 4.71 -9.58
C GLU A 81 -20.07 3.84 -10.72
N ARG A 82 -20.03 2.51 -10.56
CA ARG A 82 -20.61 1.52 -11.49
C ARG A 82 -21.66 0.67 -10.78
N HIS A 83 -22.91 0.74 -11.25
CA HIS A 83 -24.03 -0.05 -10.73
C HIS A 83 -24.13 -1.43 -11.39
N PHE A 84 -24.64 -2.43 -10.67
CA PHE A 84 -24.86 -3.77 -11.23
C PHE A 84 -25.98 -3.85 -12.28
N THR A 85 -27.05 -3.07 -12.10
CA THR A 85 -28.33 -3.25 -12.80
C THR A 85 -28.79 -2.02 -13.59
N VAL A 86 -28.10 -0.88 -13.45
CA VAL A 86 -28.54 0.41 -14.00
C VAL A 86 -27.40 1.03 -14.81
N ARG A 87 -27.59 1.14 -16.12
CA ARG A 87 -26.76 2.02 -16.98
C ARG A 87 -27.24 3.46 -16.81
N MET A 88 -26.82 4.11 -15.74
CA MET A 88 -26.84 5.56 -15.61
C MET A 88 -25.43 6.01 -15.24
N ASP A 89 -24.90 6.96 -16.01
CA ASP A 89 -23.68 7.66 -15.62
C ASP A 89 -24.00 8.56 -14.41
N PRO A 90 -23.32 8.38 -13.27
CA PRO A 90 -23.56 9.22 -12.12
C PRO A 90 -22.93 10.60 -12.37
N VAL A 91 -23.75 11.65 -12.27
CA VAL A 91 -23.31 13.06 -12.26
C VAL A 91 -22.25 13.31 -11.17
N ARG A 92 -22.26 12.48 -10.11
CA ARG A 92 -21.33 12.55 -8.99
C ARG A 92 -19.92 12.11 -9.39
N TYR A 93 -18.97 13.02 -9.31
CA TYR A 93 -17.53 12.73 -9.29
C TYR A 93 -16.95 12.97 -7.91
N ASN A 94 -15.70 12.59 -7.69
CA ASN A 94 -14.95 12.93 -6.49
C ASN A 94 -13.46 12.99 -6.81
N ILE A 95 -12.90 14.20 -6.90
CA ILE A 95 -11.53 14.41 -7.37
C ILE A 95 -10.46 13.79 -6.45
N LEU A 96 -10.74 13.64 -5.14
CA LEU A 96 -9.84 12.93 -4.23
C LEU A 96 -9.75 11.44 -4.59
N ARG A 97 -10.86 10.82 -4.99
CA ARG A 97 -10.86 9.39 -5.36
C ARG A 97 -10.22 9.14 -6.72
N HIS A 98 -10.23 10.15 -7.60
CA HIS A 98 -9.39 10.15 -8.79
C HIS A 98 -7.90 10.23 -8.45
N ALA A 99 -7.48 11.23 -7.67
CA ALA A 99 -6.08 11.40 -7.28
C ALA A 99 -5.52 10.18 -6.50
N GLY A 100 -6.29 9.63 -5.56
CA GLY A 100 -5.93 8.40 -4.85
C GLY A 100 -5.83 7.15 -5.75
N THR A 101 -6.56 7.11 -6.87
CA THR A 101 -6.42 6.02 -7.87
C THR A 101 -5.06 6.10 -8.57
N ILE A 102 -4.51 7.30 -8.82
CA ILE A 102 -3.16 7.48 -9.39
C ILE A 102 -2.09 6.83 -8.49
N TYR A 103 -2.21 7.00 -7.17
CA TYR A 103 -1.34 6.35 -6.18
C TYR A 103 -1.42 4.81 -6.23
N ALA A 104 -2.62 4.23 -6.21
CA ALA A 104 -2.77 2.77 -6.23
C ALA A 104 -2.26 2.15 -7.55
N VAL A 105 -2.46 2.85 -8.67
CA VAL A 105 -1.91 2.47 -9.98
C VAL A 105 -0.39 2.56 -10.00
N HIS A 106 0.20 3.61 -9.40
CA HIS A 106 1.66 3.72 -9.26
C HIS A 106 2.25 2.58 -8.43
N LEU A 107 1.61 2.24 -7.30
CA LEU A 107 2.03 1.13 -6.43
C LEU A 107 1.98 -0.22 -7.15
N TYR A 108 1.00 -0.45 -8.03
CA TYR A 108 0.97 -1.64 -8.90
C TYR A 108 2.17 -1.66 -9.88
N GLU A 109 2.44 -0.55 -10.56
CA GLU A 109 3.58 -0.42 -11.51
C GLU A 109 4.96 -0.65 -10.86
N GLN A 110 5.09 -0.41 -9.55
CA GLN A 110 6.36 -0.65 -8.85
C GLN A 110 6.64 -2.14 -8.60
N GLU A 111 5.61 -2.94 -8.32
CA GLU A 111 5.76 -4.38 -8.08
C GLU A 111 5.59 -5.23 -9.36
N HIS A 112 4.93 -4.71 -10.40
CA HIS A 112 4.69 -5.37 -11.69
C HIS A 112 5.32 -4.57 -12.86
N PRO A 113 6.64 -4.30 -12.85
CA PRO A 113 7.28 -3.39 -13.81
C PRO A 113 7.21 -3.86 -15.27
N GLU A 114 6.95 -5.14 -15.53
CA GLU A 114 6.69 -5.68 -16.86
C GLU A 114 5.28 -5.37 -17.40
N ASP A 115 4.27 -5.13 -16.55
CA ASP A 115 2.92 -4.76 -17.00
C ASP A 115 2.78 -3.27 -17.26
N GLN A 116 3.03 -2.88 -18.51
CA GLN A 116 2.87 -1.50 -18.96
C GLN A 116 1.39 -1.08 -19.15
N THR A 117 0.40 -1.97 -18.96
CA THR A 117 -1.04 -1.67 -19.14
C THR A 117 -1.47 -0.52 -18.23
N LEU A 118 -1.10 -0.58 -16.95
CA LEU A 118 -1.48 0.45 -15.97
C LEU A 118 -0.65 1.75 -16.09
N ARG A 119 0.56 1.72 -16.63
CA ARG A 119 1.35 2.94 -16.87
C ARG A 119 0.68 3.90 -17.85
N ALA A 120 0.12 3.36 -18.93
CA ALA A 120 -0.67 4.15 -19.88
C ALA A 120 -1.95 4.72 -19.23
N VAL A 121 -2.49 4.07 -18.20
CA VAL A 121 -3.64 4.53 -17.41
C VAL A 121 -3.21 5.64 -16.44
N ARG A 122 -2.09 5.49 -15.71
CA ARG A 122 -1.56 6.50 -14.78
C ARG A 122 -1.30 7.85 -15.46
N LEU A 123 -0.72 7.83 -16.65
CA LEU A 123 -0.48 9.05 -17.44
C LEU A 123 -1.80 9.76 -17.77
N ARG A 124 -2.79 9.06 -18.34
CA ARG A 124 -4.09 9.67 -18.67
C ARG A 124 -4.84 10.20 -17.44
N LEU A 125 -4.84 9.45 -16.34
CA LEU A 125 -5.41 9.92 -15.06
C LEU A 125 -4.75 11.24 -14.62
N SER A 126 -3.42 11.30 -14.70
CA SER A 126 -2.63 12.47 -14.32
C SER A 126 -2.92 13.68 -15.23
N GLU A 127 -2.95 13.46 -16.55
CA GLU A 127 -3.33 14.46 -17.54
C GLU A 127 -4.74 15.02 -17.28
N TYR A 128 -5.73 14.16 -16.99
CA TYR A 128 -7.10 14.59 -16.64
C TYR A 128 -7.14 15.44 -15.38
N LEU A 129 -6.45 15.00 -14.31
CA LEU A 129 -6.37 15.71 -13.04
C LEU A 129 -5.84 17.14 -13.24
N MET A 130 -4.72 17.25 -13.96
CA MET A 130 -4.05 18.52 -14.20
C MET A 130 -4.86 19.42 -15.14
N ALA A 131 -5.28 18.93 -16.30
CA ALA A 131 -5.99 19.73 -17.30
C ALA A 131 -7.36 20.27 -16.80
N HIS A 132 -8.06 19.53 -15.94
CA HIS A 132 -9.41 19.90 -15.52
C HIS A 132 -9.52 20.52 -14.12
N HIS A 133 -8.64 20.15 -13.18
CA HIS A 133 -8.79 20.52 -11.77
C HIS A 133 -7.63 21.34 -11.18
N LEU A 134 -6.46 21.42 -11.83
CA LEU A 134 -5.39 22.32 -11.40
C LEU A 134 -5.84 23.78 -11.51
N ARG A 135 -5.68 24.56 -10.44
CA ARG A 135 -5.89 26.02 -10.46
C ARG A 135 -4.74 26.70 -9.73
N GLU A 136 -4.31 27.86 -10.24
CA GLU A 136 -3.46 28.76 -9.48
C GLU A 136 -4.33 29.56 -8.48
N ILE A 137 -3.79 29.85 -7.29
CA ILE A 137 -4.39 30.77 -6.34
C ILE A 137 -3.68 32.13 -6.43
N ASN A 138 -2.36 32.14 -6.22
CA ASN A 138 -1.53 33.34 -6.27
C ASN A 138 -0.04 32.95 -6.36
N GLY A 139 0.76 33.71 -7.09
CA GLY A 139 2.24 33.64 -7.04
C GLY A 139 2.85 32.27 -7.35
N GLY A 140 2.25 31.47 -8.24
CA GLY A 140 2.70 30.11 -8.53
C GLY A 140 2.26 29.05 -7.49
N MET A 141 1.46 29.39 -6.49
CA MET A 141 0.78 28.38 -5.65
C MET A 141 -0.36 27.74 -6.44
N TYR A 142 -0.31 26.42 -6.57
CA TYR A 142 -1.31 25.62 -7.29
C TYR A 142 -2.12 24.75 -6.34
N THR A 143 -3.33 24.39 -6.74
CA THR A 143 -4.20 23.50 -5.97
C THR A 143 -5.10 22.67 -6.87
N ILE A 144 -5.74 21.66 -6.30
CA ILE A 144 -6.75 20.82 -6.97
C ILE A 144 -8.15 21.28 -6.55
N ALA A 145 -8.84 21.97 -7.46
CA ALA A 145 -10.17 22.52 -7.23
C ALA A 145 -11.27 21.46 -7.44
N SER A 146 -12.27 21.46 -6.54
CA SER A 146 -13.51 20.73 -6.76
C SER A 146 -14.36 21.36 -7.86
N LYS A 147 -15.06 20.55 -8.67
CA LYS A 147 -16.09 21.06 -9.59
C LYS A 147 -17.48 21.04 -8.90
N PRO A 148 -18.16 22.19 -8.70
CA PRO A 148 -19.41 22.24 -7.93
C PRO A 148 -20.52 21.35 -8.49
N GLU A 149 -20.64 21.33 -9.82
CA GLU A 149 -21.62 20.56 -10.58
C GLU A 149 -21.40 19.05 -10.49
N GLU A 150 -20.14 18.59 -10.41
CA GLU A 150 -19.81 17.17 -10.24
C GLU A 150 -19.84 16.73 -8.76
N GLU A 151 -19.56 17.63 -7.81
CA GLU A 151 -19.41 17.28 -6.39
C GLU A 151 -20.62 17.68 -5.51
N SER A 152 -21.66 18.28 -6.11
CA SER A 152 -22.86 18.79 -5.40
C SER A 152 -22.53 19.86 -4.34
N LEU A 153 -21.74 20.88 -4.73
CA LEU A 153 -21.27 21.96 -3.86
C LEU A 153 -21.88 23.31 -4.27
N PRO A 154 -21.94 24.31 -3.37
CA PRO A 154 -22.41 25.66 -3.72
C PRO A 154 -21.37 26.47 -4.51
N GLU A 155 -20.08 26.21 -4.30
CA GLU A 155 -18.97 26.92 -4.93
C GLU A 155 -17.75 26.00 -5.12
N PRO A 156 -16.75 26.38 -5.96
CA PRO A 156 -15.47 25.70 -6.00
C PRO A 156 -14.75 25.87 -4.66
N GLN A 157 -14.13 24.80 -4.16
CA GLN A 157 -13.28 24.82 -2.97
C GLN A 157 -12.02 23.99 -3.25
N ALA A 158 -10.89 24.41 -2.68
CA ALA A 158 -9.67 23.63 -2.66
C ALA A 158 -9.65 22.78 -1.40
N LYS A 159 -9.49 21.46 -1.53
CA LYS A 159 -9.48 20.52 -0.41
C LYS A 159 -8.05 20.08 -0.14
N LEU A 160 -7.57 20.21 1.10
CA LEU A 160 -6.19 19.87 1.48
C LEU A 160 -5.78 18.47 0.98
N GLY A 161 -6.65 17.48 1.22
CA GLY A 161 -6.44 16.10 0.79
C GLY A 161 -6.33 15.91 -0.71
N ALA A 162 -6.97 16.76 -1.52
CA ALA A 162 -6.86 16.69 -2.99
C ALA A 162 -5.47 17.14 -3.48
N GLY A 163 -4.87 18.15 -2.84
CA GLY A 163 -3.48 18.54 -3.08
C GLY A 163 -2.50 17.46 -2.63
N GLY A 164 -2.70 16.89 -1.43
CA GLY A 164 -1.90 15.79 -0.91
C GLY A 164 -1.92 14.57 -1.84
N LEU A 165 -3.10 14.02 -2.15
CA LEU A 165 -3.26 12.88 -3.06
C LEU A 165 -2.71 13.14 -4.46
N ALA A 166 -2.78 14.38 -4.97
CA ALA A 166 -2.16 14.74 -6.23
C ALA A 166 -0.63 14.65 -6.16
N LEU A 167 0.02 15.18 -5.11
CA LEU A 167 1.46 15.02 -4.93
C LEU A 167 1.87 13.54 -4.81
N ILE A 168 1.09 12.70 -4.11
CA ILE A 168 1.37 11.27 -4.01
C ILE A 168 1.36 10.60 -5.40
N GLY A 169 0.36 10.87 -6.22
CA GLY A 169 0.23 10.27 -7.55
C GLY A 169 1.19 10.85 -8.61
N LEU A 170 1.55 12.13 -8.50
CA LEU A 170 2.28 12.86 -9.54
C LEU A 170 3.79 13.01 -9.29
N SER A 171 4.29 12.90 -8.05
CA SER A 171 5.71 13.19 -7.78
C SER A 171 6.67 12.22 -8.46
N SER A 172 6.32 10.93 -8.56
CA SER A 172 7.14 9.97 -9.31
C SER A 172 7.15 10.25 -10.82
N LEU A 173 6.09 10.85 -11.39
CA LEU A 173 6.07 11.29 -12.78
C LEU A 173 7.04 12.45 -13.07
N ALA A 174 7.46 13.23 -12.07
CA ALA A 174 8.46 14.28 -12.28
C ALA A 174 9.85 13.69 -12.61
N ALA A 175 10.24 12.60 -11.92
CA ALA A 175 11.48 11.86 -12.23
C ALA A 175 11.44 11.20 -13.62
N GLU A 176 10.24 10.91 -14.15
CA GLU A 176 10.03 10.41 -15.52
C GLU A 176 9.98 11.52 -16.59
N GLY A 177 10.06 12.81 -16.20
CA GLY A 177 9.84 13.94 -17.11
C GLY A 177 8.39 14.03 -17.63
N LYS A 178 7.42 13.56 -16.83
CA LYS A 178 5.98 13.48 -17.14
C LYS A 178 5.10 14.37 -16.26
N ALA A 179 5.66 15.01 -15.24
CA ALA A 179 5.03 16.08 -14.48
C ALA A 179 5.99 17.28 -14.36
N ASP A 180 5.44 18.50 -14.41
CA ASP A 180 6.24 19.71 -14.23
C ASP A 180 6.53 19.95 -12.74
N LEU A 181 7.82 19.93 -12.38
CA LEU A 181 8.29 20.12 -11.02
C LEU A 181 7.95 21.52 -10.46
N ALA A 182 7.81 22.55 -11.30
CA ALA A 182 7.35 23.88 -10.86
C ALA A 182 5.90 23.82 -10.38
N VAL A 183 5.04 23.06 -11.07
CA VAL A 183 3.64 22.88 -10.68
C VAL A 183 3.52 22.02 -9.43
N LEU A 184 4.33 20.97 -9.29
CA LEU A 184 4.36 20.16 -8.07
C LEU A 184 4.87 20.97 -6.86
N ARG A 185 5.89 21.81 -7.04
CA ARG A 185 6.32 22.77 -6.01
C ARG A 185 5.17 23.68 -5.60
N GLY A 186 4.43 24.26 -6.54
CA GLY A 186 3.27 25.10 -6.25
C GLY A 186 2.13 24.37 -5.51
N LEU A 187 1.91 23.08 -5.79
CA LEU A 187 1.01 22.22 -4.99
C LEU A 187 1.54 22.03 -3.55
N GLY A 188 2.85 21.91 -3.39
CA GLY A 188 3.53 21.91 -2.09
C GLY A 188 3.37 23.23 -1.33
N GLU A 189 3.62 24.38 -1.98
CA GLU A 189 3.47 25.71 -1.35
C GLU A 189 2.03 25.93 -0.86
N PHE A 190 1.01 25.48 -1.61
CA PHE A 190 -0.38 25.53 -1.15
C PHE A 190 -0.62 24.69 0.11
N ILE A 191 0.00 23.52 0.23
CA ILE A 191 -0.09 22.71 1.46
C ILE A 191 0.63 23.41 2.63
N LEU A 192 1.76 24.08 2.40
CA LEU A 192 2.43 24.89 3.43
C LEU A 192 1.56 26.07 3.87
N PHE A 193 0.94 26.79 2.94
CA PHE A 193 -0.01 27.88 3.20
C PHE A 193 -1.23 27.42 4.00
N MET A 194 -1.66 26.16 3.83
CA MET A 194 -2.74 25.55 4.61
C MET A 194 -2.30 25.08 6.01
N GLN A 195 -0.99 25.09 6.34
CA GLN A 195 -0.46 24.64 7.63
C GLN A 195 -0.37 25.79 8.65
N LYS A 196 -0.77 25.51 9.88
CA LYS A 196 -0.72 26.45 11.01
C LYS A 196 0.60 26.35 11.77
N GLU A 197 0.81 27.27 12.72
CA GLU A 197 1.99 27.31 13.60
C GLU A 197 2.12 26.06 14.48
N ASP A 198 1.00 25.47 14.92
CA ASP A 198 0.96 24.22 15.72
C ASP A 198 1.26 22.94 14.91
N GLY A 199 1.41 23.05 13.58
CA GLY A 199 1.62 21.92 12.67
C GLY A 199 0.33 21.28 12.15
N SER A 200 -0.84 21.66 12.69
CA SER A 200 -2.14 21.28 12.14
C SER A 200 -2.42 21.98 10.80
N PHE A 201 -3.46 21.56 10.09
CA PHE A 201 -3.87 22.20 8.83
C PHE A 201 -5.30 22.73 8.87
N HIS A 202 -5.58 23.72 8.04
CA HIS A 202 -6.92 24.01 7.53
C HIS A 202 -7.33 22.91 6.53
N SER A 203 -8.60 22.46 6.54
CA SER A 203 -9.01 21.34 5.66
C SER A 203 -9.49 21.77 4.28
N LYS A 204 -9.92 23.02 4.12
CA LYS A 204 -10.32 23.60 2.83
C LYS A 204 -9.94 25.08 2.75
N TYR A 205 -9.79 25.56 1.52
CA TYR A 205 -9.77 26.97 1.14
C TYR A 205 -10.95 27.25 0.19
N LEU A 206 -11.65 28.37 0.41
CA LEU A 206 -12.86 28.77 -0.31
C LEU A 206 -12.53 29.89 -1.29
N TYR A 207 -12.96 29.75 -2.54
CA TYR A 207 -12.61 30.71 -3.59
C TYR A 207 -13.46 31.99 -3.52
N SER A 208 -14.67 31.94 -2.96
CA SER A 208 -15.53 33.11 -2.80
C SER A 208 -15.01 34.12 -1.77
N THR A 209 -14.43 33.63 -0.66
CA THR A 209 -13.89 34.46 0.44
C THR A 209 -12.39 34.69 0.37
N GLN A 210 -11.66 33.87 -0.40
CA GLN A 210 -10.19 33.76 -0.38
C GLN A 210 -9.62 33.41 1.00
N ASP A 211 -10.39 32.63 1.77
CA ASP A 211 -10.10 32.27 3.17
C ASP A 211 -10.40 30.78 3.41
N PHE A 212 -9.99 30.27 4.57
CA PHE A 212 -10.17 28.87 4.96
C PHE A 212 -11.59 28.59 5.47
N ASP A 213 -12.08 27.36 5.30
CA ASP A 213 -13.30 26.91 5.99
C ASP A 213 -13.00 26.69 7.49
N PRO A 214 -13.61 27.43 8.42
CA PRO A 214 -13.34 27.31 9.86
C PRO A 214 -14.25 26.29 10.56
N GLN A 215 -15.23 25.70 9.86
CA GLN A 215 -16.21 24.76 10.42
C GLN A 215 -15.88 23.30 10.07
N PHE A 216 -15.19 23.07 8.96
CA PHE A 216 -14.88 21.71 8.48
C PHE A 216 -13.46 21.28 8.83
N HIS A 217 -13.35 20.19 9.62
CA HIS A 217 -12.10 19.48 9.86
C HIS A 217 -12.19 18.04 9.33
N SER A 218 -11.27 17.66 8.46
CA SER A 218 -11.13 16.29 7.97
C SER A 218 -10.12 15.52 8.81
N LEU A 219 -10.46 14.30 9.23
CA LEU A 219 -9.51 13.39 9.87
C LEU A 219 -8.35 13.02 8.94
N TYR A 220 -8.67 12.80 7.67
CA TYR A 220 -7.82 12.13 6.68
C TYR A 220 -6.87 13.09 5.94
N TYR A 221 -7.31 14.33 5.72
CA TYR A 221 -6.57 15.29 4.88
C TYR A 221 -5.17 15.65 5.42
N PRO A 222 -4.94 15.77 6.75
CA PRO A 222 -3.60 15.98 7.29
C PRO A 222 -2.62 14.84 6.95
N GLY A 223 -3.08 13.58 6.97
CA GLY A 223 -2.28 12.42 6.56
C GLY A 223 -2.02 12.39 5.05
N GLU A 224 -3.05 12.64 4.24
CA GLU A 224 -2.96 12.76 2.78
C GLU A 224 -1.96 13.86 2.37
N ALA A 225 -1.97 15.00 3.07
CA ALA A 225 -1.04 16.11 2.84
C ALA A 225 0.40 15.80 3.27
N ALA A 226 0.60 15.20 4.45
CA ALA A 226 1.93 14.84 4.93
C ALA A 226 2.59 13.79 4.03
N LEU A 227 1.85 12.76 3.60
CA LEU A 227 2.33 11.76 2.64
C LEU A 227 2.63 12.39 1.27
N GLY A 228 1.80 13.33 0.81
CA GLY A 228 2.04 14.10 -0.42
C GLY A 228 3.33 14.92 -0.39
N LEU A 229 3.59 15.64 0.72
CA LEU A 229 4.83 16.39 0.92
C LEU A 229 6.07 15.48 0.97
N LEU A 230 5.95 14.28 1.54
CA LEU A 230 7.05 13.30 1.55
C LEU A 230 7.32 12.72 0.16
N CYS A 231 6.28 12.51 -0.66
CA CYS A 231 6.45 12.15 -2.07
C CYS A 231 7.06 13.30 -2.90
N LEU A 232 6.67 14.55 -2.63
CA LEU A 232 7.28 15.72 -3.26
C LEU A 232 8.76 15.85 -2.88
N HIS A 233 9.13 15.60 -1.62
CA HIS A 233 10.52 15.61 -1.17
C HIS A 233 11.40 14.58 -1.91
N ASP A 234 10.84 13.46 -2.37
CA ASP A 234 11.61 12.47 -3.14
C ASP A 234 11.91 12.96 -4.58
N ALA A 235 11.07 13.84 -5.14
CA ALA A 235 11.26 14.46 -6.45
C ALA A 235 11.97 15.83 -6.39
N ASP A 236 11.90 16.51 -5.24
CA ASP A 236 12.42 17.85 -4.97
C ASP A 236 12.87 17.95 -3.51
N PRO A 237 14.14 17.60 -3.18
CA PRO A 237 14.61 17.47 -1.80
C PRO A 237 14.86 18.83 -1.10
N GLN A 238 13.81 19.65 -0.99
CA GLN A 238 13.79 20.83 -0.13
C GLN A 238 13.31 20.44 1.27
N GLU A 239 14.14 20.69 2.27
CA GLU A 239 13.90 20.38 3.70
C GLU A 239 12.52 20.84 4.20
N LYS A 240 12.00 21.97 3.70
CA LYS A 240 10.69 22.52 4.08
C LYS A 240 9.52 21.54 3.88
N TRP A 241 9.57 20.68 2.86
CA TRP A 241 8.52 19.68 2.61
C TRP A 241 8.56 18.59 3.70
N LEU A 242 9.76 18.11 4.04
CA LEU A 242 10.01 17.12 5.08
C LEU A 242 9.61 17.64 6.47
N LEU A 243 10.05 18.85 6.83
CA LEU A 243 9.74 19.46 8.13
C LEU A 243 8.25 19.76 8.30
N SER A 244 7.55 20.18 7.23
CA SER A 244 6.10 20.37 7.27
C SER A 244 5.36 19.05 7.50
N ALA A 245 5.75 17.98 6.79
CA ALA A 245 5.20 16.64 7.00
C ALA A 245 5.48 16.12 8.42
N LYS A 246 6.71 16.28 8.93
CA LYS A 246 7.08 15.89 10.30
C LYS A 246 6.23 16.64 11.34
N ARG A 247 6.08 17.96 11.22
CA ARG A 247 5.24 18.79 12.11
C ARG A 247 3.79 18.30 12.12
N ALA A 248 3.22 17.97 10.97
CA ALA A 248 1.87 17.44 10.87
C ALA A 248 1.70 16.09 11.58
N LEU A 249 2.62 15.14 11.37
CA LEU A 249 2.52 13.80 11.96
C LEU A 249 2.74 13.81 13.47
N LEU A 250 3.62 14.68 13.97
CA LEU A 250 3.82 14.90 15.40
C LEU A 250 2.60 15.58 16.05
N TYR A 251 1.97 16.56 15.38
CA TYR A 251 0.70 17.13 15.83
C TYR A 251 -0.40 16.06 15.92
N LEU A 252 -0.53 15.17 14.91
CA LEU A 252 -1.52 14.09 14.94
C LEU A 252 -1.25 13.09 16.07
N ALA A 253 0.01 12.73 16.32
CA ALA A 253 0.39 11.86 17.44
C ALA A 253 0.06 12.50 18.80
N ASP A 254 0.48 13.76 19.02
CA ASP A 254 0.23 14.46 20.28
C ASP A 254 -1.27 14.72 20.53
N LEU A 255 -2.03 15.04 19.48
CA LEU A 255 -3.48 15.19 19.54
C LEU A 255 -4.14 13.90 20.03
N ARG A 256 -3.65 12.74 19.58
CA ARG A 256 -4.28 11.42 19.78
C ARG A 256 -3.79 10.66 21.02
N LYS A 257 -2.63 11.03 21.59
CA LYS A 257 -1.99 10.29 22.71
C LYS A 257 -2.91 9.95 23.89
N ASP A 258 -3.79 10.88 24.27
CA ASP A 258 -4.72 10.76 25.42
C ASP A 258 -6.15 10.34 24.99
N GLN A 259 -6.35 9.98 23.72
CA GLN A 259 -7.68 9.66 23.18
C GLN A 259 -8.02 8.17 23.36
N ASP A 260 -9.25 7.93 23.80
CA ASP A 260 -9.86 6.59 23.86
C ASP A 260 -9.88 5.94 22.44
N PRO A 261 -9.49 4.65 22.29
CA PRO A 261 -9.54 3.88 21.03
C PRO A 261 -10.94 3.65 20.43
N VAL A 262 -11.91 4.52 20.69
CA VAL A 262 -13.25 4.54 20.05
C VAL A 262 -13.31 5.52 18.85
N ARG A 263 -12.19 6.18 18.50
CA ARG A 263 -12.11 7.13 17.37
C ARG A 263 -11.78 6.48 16.01
N GLU A 264 -11.89 7.27 14.94
CA GLU A 264 -11.72 6.78 13.57
C GLU A 264 -10.26 6.45 13.22
N PHE A 265 -10.06 5.37 12.46
CA PHE A 265 -8.74 4.85 12.07
C PHE A 265 -8.15 5.62 10.88
N ASP A 266 -7.09 6.39 11.14
CA ASP A 266 -6.43 7.26 10.15
C ASP A 266 -5.24 6.57 9.45
N HIS A 267 -5.57 5.69 8.51
CA HIS A 267 -4.61 4.98 7.66
C HIS A 267 -3.61 5.88 6.91
N TRP A 268 -3.98 7.10 6.52
CA TRP A 268 -3.08 7.99 5.78
C TRP A 268 -1.97 8.55 6.65
N ALA A 269 -2.25 8.87 7.91
CA ALA A 269 -1.18 9.22 8.85
C ALA A 269 -0.23 8.04 9.13
N MET A 270 -0.71 6.79 9.03
CA MET A 270 0.15 5.60 9.17
C MET A 270 1.09 5.47 7.97
N LEU A 271 0.56 5.52 6.74
CA LEU A 271 1.35 5.53 5.50
C LEU A 271 2.36 6.70 5.47
N ALA A 272 1.95 7.89 5.93
CA ALA A 272 2.84 9.05 6.04
C ALA A 272 3.95 8.84 7.09
N THR A 273 3.64 8.18 8.22
CA THR A 273 4.62 7.89 9.28
C THR A 273 5.61 6.82 8.86
N GLU A 274 5.14 5.77 8.20
CA GLU A 274 5.96 4.71 7.59
C GLU A 274 6.94 5.31 6.57
N LYS A 275 6.42 6.06 5.58
CA LYS A 275 7.26 6.76 4.60
C LYS A 275 8.26 7.74 5.25
N LEU A 276 7.87 8.48 6.29
CA LEU A 276 8.78 9.40 7.00
C LEU A 276 9.92 8.65 7.67
N LEU A 277 9.61 7.65 8.50
CA LEU A 277 10.61 6.92 9.27
C LEU A 277 11.57 6.11 8.38
N ALA A 278 11.09 5.64 7.22
CA ALA A 278 11.89 4.93 6.23
C ALA A 278 12.92 5.82 5.48
N LYS A 279 12.88 7.16 5.59
CA LYS A 279 13.91 8.02 4.97
C LYS A 279 15.18 8.02 5.82
N PRO A 280 16.39 7.82 5.24
CA PRO A 280 17.65 7.95 5.98
C PRO A 280 17.85 9.35 6.58
N GLU A 281 17.48 10.38 5.82
CA GLU A 281 17.52 11.79 6.22
C GLU A 281 16.09 12.25 6.55
N ASN A 282 15.49 11.67 7.60
CA ASN A 282 14.12 11.99 8.04
C ASN A 282 14.03 13.20 8.99
N SER A 283 15.16 13.63 9.56
CA SER A 283 15.25 14.70 10.58
C SER A 283 14.35 14.48 11.82
N VAL A 284 14.08 13.21 12.18
CA VAL A 284 13.28 12.79 13.34
C VAL A 284 14.20 12.45 14.52
N THR A 285 14.02 13.08 15.69
CA THR A 285 14.77 12.73 16.90
C THR A 285 14.28 11.41 17.52
N PRO A 286 15.03 10.73 18.41
CA PRO A 286 14.56 9.52 19.09
C PRO A 286 13.23 9.71 19.83
N GLU A 287 13.01 10.87 20.43
CA GLU A 287 11.79 11.23 21.17
C GLU A 287 10.60 11.47 20.22
N GLU A 288 10.86 12.06 19.05
CA GLU A 288 9.87 12.20 17.98
C GLU A 288 9.52 10.83 17.38
N LYS A 289 10.52 9.96 17.13
CA LYS A 289 10.29 8.57 16.69
C LYS A 289 9.42 7.82 17.71
N ALA A 290 9.73 7.92 19.00
CA ALA A 290 8.96 7.26 20.05
C ALA A 290 7.48 7.70 20.07
N ARG A 291 7.19 9.00 19.88
CA ARG A 291 5.82 9.53 19.75
C ARG A 291 5.09 8.99 18.51
N LEU A 292 5.77 8.93 17.37
CA LEU A 292 5.22 8.40 16.12
C LEU A 292 4.95 6.88 16.21
N VAL A 293 5.89 6.11 16.77
CA VAL A 293 5.77 4.67 17.02
C VAL A 293 4.64 4.36 18.01
N PHE A 294 4.49 5.16 19.08
CA PHE A 294 3.38 5.04 20.02
C PHE A 294 2.02 5.27 19.35
N HIS A 295 1.89 6.32 18.54
CA HIS A 295 0.66 6.60 17.76
C HIS A 295 0.34 5.48 16.75
N ALA A 296 1.36 4.91 16.09
CA ALA A 296 1.18 3.75 15.22
C ALA A 296 0.69 2.51 15.99
N ARG A 297 1.27 2.23 17.16
CA ARG A 297 0.84 1.14 18.04
C ARG A 297 -0.60 1.34 18.52
N GLN A 298 -0.95 2.55 18.98
CA GLN A 298 -2.30 2.92 19.42
C GLN A 298 -3.35 2.63 18.34
N MET A 299 -3.05 2.95 17.07
CA MET A 299 -3.93 2.67 15.92
C MET A 299 -4.13 1.16 15.68
N ALA A 300 -3.11 0.33 15.88
CA ALA A 300 -3.24 -1.13 15.81
C ALA A 300 -4.00 -1.72 17.01
N GLU A 301 -3.67 -1.28 18.24
CA GLU A 301 -4.33 -1.73 19.48
C GLU A 301 -5.82 -1.37 19.50
N MET A 302 -6.20 -0.24 18.88
CA MET A 302 -7.57 0.13 18.60
C MET A 302 -8.30 -0.85 17.68
N ILE A 303 -7.66 -1.30 16.59
CA ILE A 303 -8.37 -1.95 15.49
C ILE A 303 -8.31 -3.48 15.50
N LEU A 304 -7.20 -4.08 15.94
CA LEU A 304 -7.03 -5.54 15.95
C LEU A 304 -8.07 -6.29 16.82
N PRO A 305 -8.46 -5.82 18.03
CA PRO A 305 -9.51 -6.46 18.83
C PRO A 305 -10.88 -6.49 18.15
N THR A 306 -11.11 -5.64 17.15
CA THR A 306 -12.38 -5.55 16.42
C THR A 306 -12.50 -6.56 15.28
N GLN A 307 -11.49 -7.41 15.06
CA GLN A 307 -11.49 -8.39 13.97
C GLN A 307 -12.41 -9.59 14.27
N ILE A 308 -13.37 -9.83 13.39
CA ILE A 308 -14.28 -10.97 13.46
C ILE A 308 -13.51 -12.24 13.04
N ARG A 309 -13.08 -13.01 14.04
CA ARG A 309 -12.40 -14.31 13.89
C ARG A 309 -13.41 -15.44 14.13
N LYS A 310 -14.20 -15.78 13.11
CA LYS A 310 -15.26 -16.80 13.18
C LYS A 310 -15.35 -17.56 11.86
N PRO A 311 -14.59 -18.66 11.70
CA PRO A 311 -14.58 -19.47 10.48
C PRO A 311 -15.99 -19.83 9.98
N GLY A 312 -16.18 -19.74 8.66
CA GLY A 312 -17.48 -19.94 8.01
C GLY A 312 -18.44 -18.74 8.08
N SER A 313 -18.13 -17.69 8.86
CA SER A 313 -18.90 -16.44 8.82
C SER A 313 -18.65 -15.68 7.51
N PRO A 314 -19.68 -15.12 6.85
CA PRO A 314 -19.50 -14.17 5.75
C PRO A 314 -18.77 -12.87 6.13
N ALA A 315 -18.54 -12.64 7.42
CA ALA A 315 -17.76 -11.51 7.96
C ALA A 315 -16.39 -11.95 8.52
N ASP A 316 -16.00 -13.22 8.39
CA ASP A 316 -14.75 -13.77 8.89
C ASP A 316 -13.53 -13.09 8.24
N GLY A 317 -12.71 -12.43 9.08
CA GLY A 317 -11.56 -11.60 8.72
C GLY A 317 -11.81 -10.09 8.75
N SER A 318 -13.08 -9.63 8.73
CA SER A 318 -13.44 -8.20 8.73
C SER A 318 -13.25 -7.51 10.08
N MET A 319 -13.07 -6.19 10.07
CA MET A 319 -12.73 -5.36 11.24
C MET A 319 -13.69 -4.17 11.42
N GLY A 320 -13.76 -3.65 12.64
CA GLY A 320 -14.62 -2.53 13.02
C GLY A 320 -16.11 -2.87 12.96
N GLY A 321 -16.46 -4.12 13.30
CA GLY A 321 -17.85 -4.61 13.35
C GLY A 321 -18.64 -4.54 12.05
N ASN A 322 -18.00 -4.34 10.89
CA ASN A 322 -18.71 -4.03 9.64
C ASN A 322 -18.09 -4.69 8.39
N ILE A 323 -18.98 -5.03 7.45
CA ILE A 323 -18.66 -5.72 6.20
C ILE A 323 -18.50 -4.78 4.98
N ARG A 324 -18.13 -3.50 5.18
CA ARG A 324 -17.90 -2.55 4.07
C ARG A 324 -16.47 -2.73 3.54
N PRO A 325 -16.24 -3.17 2.29
CA PRO A 325 -14.88 -3.48 1.82
C PRO A 325 -13.93 -2.28 1.86
N CYS A 326 -14.31 -1.10 1.38
CA CYS A 326 -13.47 0.12 1.46
C CYS A 326 -12.99 0.45 2.89
N SER A 327 -13.89 0.37 3.89
CA SER A 327 -13.51 0.58 5.31
C SER A 327 -12.62 -0.53 5.87
N ASN A 328 -12.53 -1.68 5.20
CA ASN A 328 -11.63 -2.78 5.55
C ASN A 328 -10.31 -2.70 4.75
N GLY A 329 -10.31 -2.20 3.50
CA GLY A 329 -9.12 -1.92 2.70
C GLY A 329 -8.24 -0.83 3.32
N THR A 330 -8.85 0.30 3.73
CA THR A 330 -8.15 1.36 4.47
C THR A 330 -7.49 0.86 5.76
N LYS A 331 -8.13 -0.08 6.48
CA LYS A 331 -7.52 -0.76 7.63
C LYS A 331 -6.35 -1.65 7.23
N MET A 332 -6.43 -2.33 6.08
CA MET A 332 -5.36 -3.17 5.55
C MET A 332 -4.14 -2.34 5.16
N GLU A 333 -4.32 -1.22 4.45
CA GLU A 333 -3.24 -0.27 4.12
C GLU A 333 -2.58 0.28 5.40
N GLY A 334 -3.37 0.78 6.35
CA GLY A 334 -2.84 1.36 7.59
C GLY A 334 -2.15 0.32 8.48
N LEU A 335 -2.68 -0.91 8.59
CA LEU A 335 -2.01 -1.98 9.33
C LEU A 335 -0.74 -2.47 8.65
N ALA A 336 -0.66 -2.45 7.31
CA ALA A 336 0.58 -2.76 6.60
C ALA A 336 1.66 -1.70 6.89
N ALA A 337 1.30 -0.41 6.91
CA ALA A 337 2.21 0.65 7.34
C ALA A 337 2.62 0.53 8.81
N ILE A 338 1.69 0.19 9.73
CA ILE A 338 2.02 -0.05 11.14
C ILE A 338 2.93 -1.27 11.30
N TRP A 339 2.78 -2.31 10.48
CA TRP A 339 3.71 -3.44 10.45
C TRP A 339 5.13 -2.96 10.11
N GLN A 340 5.30 -2.18 9.05
CA GLN A 340 6.61 -1.62 8.67
C GLN A 340 7.22 -0.77 9.82
N ILE A 341 6.41 0.03 10.51
CA ILE A 341 6.85 0.84 11.66
C ILE A 341 7.26 -0.01 12.88
N LEU A 342 6.65 -1.17 13.09
CA LEU A 342 6.81 -1.97 14.32
C LEU A 342 7.62 -3.26 14.18
N HIS A 343 7.91 -3.77 12.97
CA HIS A 343 8.49 -5.11 12.82
C HIS A 343 9.89 -5.29 13.42
N GLU A 344 10.71 -4.23 13.46
CA GLU A 344 12.01 -4.26 14.17
C GLU A 344 11.86 -3.96 15.68
N GLU A 345 10.88 -3.15 16.07
CA GLU A 345 10.70 -2.62 17.44
C GLU A 345 9.93 -3.58 18.37
N ASP A 346 8.91 -4.26 17.85
CA ASP A 346 8.14 -5.31 18.53
C ASP A 346 7.73 -6.41 17.52
N PRO A 347 8.66 -7.31 17.15
CA PRO A 347 8.40 -8.37 16.18
C PRO A 347 7.19 -9.26 16.55
N LYS A 348 6.98 -9.51 17.85
CA LYS A 348 5.86 -10.35 18.34
C LYS A 348 4.51 -9.69 18.12
N TYR A 349 4.44 -8.36 18.17
CA TYR A 349 3.23 -7.61 17.85
C TYR A 349 3.04 -7.48 16.33
N ALA A 350 4.14 -7.40 15.57
CA ALA A 350 4.11 -7.46 14.11
C ALA A 350 3.58 -8.82 13.58
N ASP A 351 3.88 -9.94 14.23
CA ASP A 351 3.27 -11.26 13.94
C ASP A 351 1.73 -11.23 14.07
N VAL A 352 1.21 -10.55 15.12
CA VAL A 352 -0.24 -10.41 15.35
C VAL A 352 -0.88 -9.53 14.26
N ILE A 353 -0.20 -8.47 13.83
CA ILE A 353 -0.62 -7.65 12.69
C ILE A 353 -0.63 -8.49 11.40
N LEU A 354 0.37 -9.34 11.16
CA LEU A 354 0.50 -10.14 9.95
C LEU A 354 -0.62 -11.19 9.78
N ASP A 355 -0.91 -11.97 10.82
CA ASP A 355 -2.05 -12.90 10.82
C ASP A 355 -3.40 -12.15 10.68
N ALA A 356 -3.51 -10.94 11.23
CA ALA A 356 -4.69 -10.11 11.05
C ALA A 356 -4.83 -9.57 9.62
N LEU A 357 -3.74 -9.13 8.98
CA LEU A 357 -3.68 -8.69 7.58
C LEU A 357 -4.04 -9.84 6.62
N GLU A 358 -3.50 -11.04 6.81
CA GLU A 358 -3.81 -12.20 5.98
C GLU A 358 -5.32 -12.54 6.03
N ARG A 359 -5.90 -12.57 7.24
CA ARG A 359 -7.33 -12.80 7.43
C ARG A 359 -8.19 -11.70 6.80
N LEU A 360 -7.75 -10.44 6.90
CA LEU A 360 -8.42 -9.28 6.31
C LEU A 360 -8.37 -9.33 4.77
N GLY A 361 -7.21 -9.63 4.19
CA GLY A 361 -7.06 -9.87 2.75
C GLY A 361 -7.96 -11.02 2.26
N LYS A 362 -8.03 -12.12 3.01
CA LYS A 362 -8.93 -13.26 2.73
C LYS A 362 -10.42 -12.91 2.90
N PHE A 363 -10.79 -11.93 3.72
CA PHE A 363 -12.14 -11.36 3.75
C PHE A 363 -12.42 -10.54 2.48
N LEU A 364 -11.49 -9.68 2.10
CA LEU A 364 -11.63 -8.76 0.95
C LEU A 364 -11.64 -9.52 -0.39
N ALA A 365 -10.84 -10.58 -0.54
CA ALA A 365 -10.82 -11.43 -1.75
C ALA A 365 -12.19 -12.08 -2.02
N LYS A 366 -12.86 -12.57 -0.96
CA LYS A 366 -14.25 -13.08 -1.03
C LYS A 366 -15.23 -12.00 -1.51
N ALA A 367 -14.97 -10.72 -1.27
CA ALA A 367 -15.85 -9.60 -1.63
C ALA A 367 -15.68 -9.14 -3.09
N GLN A 368 -14.54 -9.41 -3.75
CA GLN A 368 -14.31 -9.03 -5.14
C GLN A 368 -15.27 -9.73 -6.13
N ILE A 369 -15.63 -9.06 -7.22
CA ILE A 369 -16.34 -9.65 -8.37
C ILE A 369 -15.33 -10.42 -9.23
N GLN A 370 -15.57 -11.71 -9.42
CA GLN A 370 -14.60 -12.61 -10.07
C GLN A 370 -14.80 -12.73 -11.59
N GLU A 371 -15.99 -12.40 -12.09
CA GLU A 371 -16.44 -12.66 -13.47
C GLU A 371 -17.45 -11.61 -13.94
N GLY A 372 -17.67 -11.53 -15.26
CA GLY A 372 -18.68 -10.66 -15.88
C GLY A 372 -18.28 -9.18 -16.04
N PRO A 373 -19.22 -8.29 -16.44
CA PRO A 373 -18.93 -6.91 -16.87
C PRO A 373 -18.44 -5.92 -15.79
N LEU A 374 -18.11 -6.44 -14.60
CA LEU A 374 -17.54 -5.71 -13.46
C LEU A 374 -16.47 -6.55 -12.74
N ARG A 375 -15.85 -7.53 -13.43
CA ARG A 375 -14.73 -8.35 -12.96
C ARG A 375 -13.64 -7.47 -12.34
N GLY A 376 -13.06 -7.90 -11.23
CA GLY A 376 -12.06 -7.15 -10.46
C GLY A 376 -12.62 -6.04 -9.58
N GLY A 377 -13.81 -5.51 -9.92
CA GLY A 377 -14.51 -4.50 -9.14
C GLY A 377 -14.90 -5.01 -7.75
N ILE A 378 -14.84 -4.11 -6.77
CA ILE A 378 -15.13 -4.43 -5.36
C ILE A 378 -16.34 -3.62 -4.88
N PRO A 379 -17.49 -4.27 -4.58
CA PRO A 379 -18.71 -3.56 -4.20
C PRO A 379 -18.64 -2.87 -2.84
N ALA A 380 -19.54 -1.90 -2.60
CA ALA A 380 -19.62 -1.17 -1.33
C ALA A 380 -20.06 -2.01 -0.11
N SER A 381 -20.27 -3.33 -0.28
CA SER A 381 -20.61 -4.28 0.79
C SER A 381 -20.20 -5.71 0.42
N ALA A 382 -19.60 -6.47 1.32
CA ALA A 382 -19.29 -7.88 1.06
C ALA A 382 -20.55 -8.77 0.93
N ASP A 383 -21.72 -8.30 1.39
CA ASP A 383 -23.03 -8.97 1.20
C ASP A 383 -23.67 -8.74 -0.17
N TRP A 384 -22.94 -8.22 -1.16
CA TRP A 384 -23.48 -7.83 -2.48
C TRP A 384 -24.18 -8.97 -3.23
N ARG A 385 -23.73 -10.22 -3.07
CA ARG A 385 -24.34 -11.42 -3.69
C ARG A 385 -25.72 -11.79 -3.11
N LYS A 386 -26.16 -11.16 -2.01
CA LYS A 386 -27.50 -11.42 -1.44
C LYS A 386 -28.58 -10.67 -2.26
N PRO A 387 -29.61 -11.36 -2.76
CA PRO A 387 -30.64 -10.75 -3.61
C PRO A 387 -31.45 -9.69 -2.86
N ARG A 388 -31.91 -8.65 -3.57
CA ARG A 388 -32.58 -7.47 -3.00
C ARG A 388 -33.87 -7.14 -3.72
N LYS A 389 -34.84 -6.59 -2.98
CA LYS A 389 -36.15 -6.18 -3.52
C LYS A 389 -36.14 -4.82 -4.23
N LYS A 390 -35.07 -4.04 -4.09
CA LYS A 390 -34.87 -2.70 -4.69
C LYS A 390 -33.37 -2.45 -4.91
N PRO A 391 -32.95 -1.72 -5.97
CA PRO A 391 -31.58 -1.29 -6.16
C PRO A 391 -31.02 -0.56 -4.94
N SER A 392 -29.76 -0.82 -4.60
CA SER A 392 -29.13 -0.41 -3.35
C SER A 392 -27.76 0.22 -3.58
N ARG A 393 -27.36 1.19 -2.74
CA ARG A 393 -25.97 1.70 -2.71
C ARG A 393 -24.92 0.62 -2.38
N LYS A 394 -25.35 -0.57 -1.91
CA LYS A 394 -24.48 -1.74 -1.72
C LYS A 394 -24.19 -2.52 -3.01
N GLU A 395 -24.92 -2.25 -4.10
CA GLU A 395 -24.82 -2.89 -5.43
C GLU A 395 -24.09 -1.97 -6.43
N ILE A 396 -23.12 -1.24 -5.89
CA ILE A 396 -22.28 -0.26 -6.59
C ILE A 396 -20.82 -0.62 -6.31
N VAL A 397 -20.01 -0.73 -7.36
CA VAL A 397 -18.55 -0.64 -7.26
C VAL A 397 -18.19 0.84 -7.33
N ARG A 398 -17.37 1.31 -6.39
CA ARG A 398 -16.80 2.65 -6.39
C ARG A 398 -15.29 2.51 -6.57
N ILE A 399 -14.65 3.41 -7.31
CA ILE A 399 -13.22 3.28 -7.61
C ILE A 399 -12.35 3.27 -6.35
N ASP A 400 -12.72 4.01 -5.31
CA ASP A 400 -12.03 4.04 -4.02
C ASP A 400 -12.17 2.74 -3.22
N ASN A 401 -13.19 1.91 -3.48
CA ASN A 401 -13.21 0.55 -2.95
C ASN A 401 -12.07 -0.29 -3.55
N VAL A 402 -11.81 -0.14 -4.86
CA VAL A 402 -10.82 -0.93 -5.59
C VAL A 402 -9.41 -0.45 -5.27
N GLN A 403 -9.18 0.86 -5.33
CA GLN A 403 -7.96 1.57 -4.92
C GLN A 403 -7.42 1.05 -3.58
N HIS A 404 -8.16 1.27 -2.49
CA HIS A 404 -7.69 0.99 -1.12
C HIS A 404 -7.42 -0.50 -0.86
N ILE A 405 -8.15 -1.39 -1.53
CA ILE A 405 -7.99 -2.84 -1.33
C ILE A 405 -6.85 -3.40 -2.17
N MET A 406 -6.66 -2.92 -3.41
CA MET A 406 -5.52 -3.30 -4.25
C MET A 406 -4.21 -2.90 -3.57
N SER A 407 -4.10 -1.65 -3.10
CA SER A 407 -2.96 -1.18 -2.30
C SER A 407 -2.74 -2.00 -1.03
N GLY A 408 -3.82 -2.39 -0.33
CA GLY A 408 -3.76 -3.23 0.86
C GLY A 408 -3.21 -4.65 0.58
N TRP A 409 -3.64 -5.29 -0.51
CA TRP A 409 -3.11 -6.60 -0.93
C TRP A 409 -1.65 -6.52 -1.37
N ILE A 410 -1.28 -5.52 -2.19
CA ILE A 410 0.11 -5.30 -2.64
C ILE A 410 1.04 -5.12 -1.43
N ASN A 411 0.69 -4.23 -0.49
CA ASN A 411 1.52 -3.99 0.68
C ASN A 411 1.60 -5.22 1.62
N TYR A 412 0.58 -6.08 1.65
CA TYR A 412 0.67 -7.38 2.33
C TYR A 412 1.62 -8.35 1.62
N GLN A 413 1.62 -8.44 0.28
CA GLN A 413 2.57 -9.29 -0.46
C GLN A 413 4.01 -8.88 -0.15
N LYS A 414 4.31 -7.58 -0.18
CA LYS A 414 5.64 -7.01 0.14
C LYS A 414 6.11 -7.41 1.55
N ILE A 415 5.22 -7.36 2.54
CA ILE A 415 5.50 -7.83 3.90
C ILE A 415 5.74 -9.35 3.91
N ALA A 416 4.86 -10.13 3.28
CA ALA A 416 4.97 -11.59 3.24
C ALA A 416 6.26 -12.07 2.53
N GLU A 417 6.79 -11.31 1.57
CA GLU A 417 8.12 -11.55 1.00
C GLU A 417 9.27 -11.15 1.93
N GLN A 418 9.13 -10.07 2.69
CA GLN A 418 10.14 -9.65 3.67
C GLN A 418 10.29 -10.69 4.78
N THR A 419 9.18 -11.24 5.31
CA THR A 419 9.20 -12.29 6.34
C THR A 419 9.66 -13.67 5.88
N LYS A 420 10.04 -13.83 4.60
CA LYS A 420 10.57 -15.07 4.01
C LYS A 420 12.08 -15.00 3.72
N LYS A 421 12.74 -13.87 4.04
CA LYS A 421 14.16 -13.59 3.79
C LYS A 421 14.97 -13.74 5.08
#